data_AF-A0ABD5WAF5-F1
#
_entry.id   AF-A0ABD5WAF5-F1
#
_cell.length_a   1.000
_cell.length_b   1.000
_cell.length_c   1.000
_cell.angle_alpha   90.00
_cell.angle_beta   90.00
_cell.angle_gamma   90.00
#
_symmetry.space_group_name_H-M   'P 1'
#
loop_
_entity.id
_entity.type
_entity.pdbx_description
1 polymer ?
#
loop_
_entity_poly.entity_id
_entity_poly.type
_entity_poly.pdbx_seq_one_letter_code
_entity_poly.pdbx_strand_id
1 'polypeptide(L)'
;MADVRSRLPGPRPDGEREGDADGATAEGRGHRRRARDRGQLFLVGALALATVFVVLAVLLNSAIYTESVATRGDGTGSGAAIEYERAAVDAVADAMAEAGPADTTGSAADAVANRTGRWRAVADHHVSTDAAVGDVRIASTTAGTYLADDNASRPLTNASGDADWTVVEGAAVRAYDLRLRPTAELTDATVGDRTTLLDAAFHAEFENASGTWTVAVFRNDGEVCARTYRPDDTEAGTTCVVDPGPGERVAVSVTGASVGGTDAPGMAFLTAGEAYDVRYRDGDAAEGTFDAVARVSPSAFAGSAAAAEYAGRDAASSPFYSGAVYEATVDVSYRSANVRYGDSVRVAPGEPDA
;
A
#
# COMPACT_ATOMS: atom_id res chain seq x y z
N MET A 1 3.01 -45.78 24.67
CA MET A 1 2.98 -47.25 24.55
C MET A 1 2.79 -47.56 23.07
N ALA A 2 3.48 -48.45 22.39
CA ALA A 2 4.65 -49.31 22.59
C ALA A 2 4.83 -49.99 21.21
N ASP A 3 6.02 -50.03 20.59
CA ASP A 3 6.95 -51.16 20.64
C ASP A 3 6.41 -52.45 19.92
N VAL A 4 7.08 -53.19 19.01
CA VAL A 4 8.33 -53.03 18.23
C VAL A 4 8.50 -54.22 17.23
N ARG A 5 9.54 -54.21 16.38
CA ARG A 5 10.23 -55.36 15.72
C ARG A 5 9.61 -56.11 14.50
N SER A 6 10.30 -55.91 13.36
CA SER A 6 11.04 -56.91 12.55
C SER A 6 10.35 -58.13 11.89
N ARG A 7 10.67 -58.38 10.60
CA ARG A 7 11.64 -59.43 10.16
C ARG A 7 11.87 -59.46 8.63
N LEU A 8 13.04 -59.97 8.23
CA LEU A 8 13.46 -60.34 6.87
C LEU A 8 12.74 -61.64 6.38
N PRO A 9 12.78 -61.96 5.07
CA PRO A 9 13.81 -62.91 4.59
C PRO A 9 14.35 -62.64 3.17
N GLY A 10 15.47 -63.32 2.81
CA GLY A 10 15.93 -63.52 1.42
C GLY A 10 15.26 -64.74 0.75
N PRO A 11 15.79 -65.34 -0.35
CA PRO A 11 17.23 -65.58 -0.58
C PRO A 11 17.77 -65.37 -2.04
N ARG A 12 19.05 -65.74 -2.19
CA ARG A 12 19.91 -65.94 -3.40
C ARG A 12 19.46 -67.17 -4.25
N PRO A 13 20.09 -67.59 -5.38
CA PRO A 13 21.48 -67.39 -5.87
C PRO A 13 21.54 -66.99 -7.38
N ASP A 14 22.59 -67.12 -8.22
CA ASP A 14 23.88 -67.88 -8.28
C ASP A 14 25.03 -67.06 -8.93
N GLY A 15 26.25 -67.63 -9.06
CA GLY A 15 27.36 -67.04 -9.84
C GLY A 15 28.77 -67.55 -9.48
N GLU A 16 29.09 -68.81 -9.79
CA GLU A 16 30.34 -69.49 -9.43
C GLU A 16 31.54 -69.13 -10.34
N ARG A 17 32.75 -69.09 -9.75
CA ARG A 17 33.96 -69.90 -10.10
C ARG A 17 35.21 -69.35 -9.39
N GLU A 18 36.26 -70.07 -9.01
CA GLU A 18 36.67 -71.49 -8.85
C GLU A 18 38.21 -71.52 -9.09
N GLY A 19 38.98 -72.34 -8.36
CA GLY A 19 40.45 -72.44 -8.50
C GLY A 19 41.23 -71.56 -7.48
N ASP A 20 41.62 -71.97 -6.27
CA ASP A 20 42.14 -73.25 -5.72
C ASP A 20 43.69 -73.35 -5.71
N ALA A 21 44.20 -74.20 -4.82
CA ALA A 21 45.58 -74.65 -4.62
C ALA A 21 46.55 -73.77 -3.78
N ASP A 22 46.48 -73.97 -2.46
CA ASP A 22 47.54 -74.60 -1.63
C ASP A 22 48.89 -73.89 -1.34
N GLY A 23 49.63 -74.39 -0.35
CA GLY A 23 51.10 -74.21 -0.29
C GLY A 23 51.71 -73.35 0.83
N ALA A 24 51.55 -73.80 2.08
CA ALA A 24 52.55 -73.80 3.16
C ALA A 24 53.76 -72.81 3.16
N THR A 25 53.80 -71.99 4.22
CA THR A 25 54.96 -71.73 5.10
C THR A 25 56.31 -71.15 4.60
N ALA A 26 56.79 -70.19 5.41
CA ALA A 26 58.18 -69.99 5.86
C ALA A 26 59.14 -69.04 5.09
N GLU A 27 59.75 -68.17 5.89
CA GLU A 27 61.07 -67.52 5.74
C GLU A 27 61.36 -66.62 4.51
N GLY A 28 61.44 -65.30 4.75
CA GLY A 28 61.74 -64.33 3.69
C GLY A 28 62.19 -62.96 4.22
N ARG A 29 63.38 -62.92 4.82
CA ARG A 29 64.08 -61.74 5.37
C ARG A 29 63.92 -60.43 4.55
N GLY A 30 63.55 -59.36 5.25
CA GLY A 30 64.35 -58.12 5.26
C GLY A 30 64.20 -57.10 4.11
N HIS A 31 64.41 -55.82 4.47
CA HIS A 31 64.69 -54.68 3.58
C HIS A 31 63.70 -54.33 2.44
N ARG A 32 62.56 -53.68 2.76
CA ARG A 32 62.01 -52.48 2.03
C ARG A 32 61.13 -51.55 2.90
N ARG A 33 61.46 -51.32 4.19
CA ARG A 33 60.77 -50.36 5.09
C ARG A 33 61.65 -49.14 5.47
N ARG A 34 62.12 -48.36 4.49
CA ARG A 34 62.80 -47.06 4.72
C ARG A 34 62.48 -45.96 3.68
N ALA A 35 61.44 -46.15 2.86
CA ALA A 35 61.01 -45.17 1.85
C ALA A 35 59.57 -44.66 2.04
N ARG A 36 58.71 -45.37 2.78
CA ARG A 36 57.30 -45.00 2.95
C ARG A 36 57.08 -43.85 3.95
N ASP A 37 57.86 -43.80 5.04
CA ASP A 37 57.65 -42.82 6.12
C ASP A 37 57.92 -41.37 5.67
N ARG A 38 58.91 -41.14 4.80
CA ARG A 38 59.17 -39.78 4.25
C ARG A 38 58.08 -39.34 3.26
N GLY A 39 57.58 -40.27 2.43
CA GLY A 39 56.46 -40.00 1.53
C GLY A 39 55.17 -39.66 2.29
N GLN A 40 54.87 -40.38 3.38
CA GLN A 40 53.74 -40.06 4.26
C GLN A 40 53.91 -38.72 4.97
N LEU A 41 55.11 -38.34 5.42
CA LEU A 41 55.34 -37.02 6.02
C LEU A 41 55.10 -35.88 5.02
N PHE A 42 55.51 -36.03 3.75
CA PHE A 42 55.16 -35.05 2.71
C PHE A 42 53.66 -35.00 2.43
N LEU A 43 52.96 -36.14 2.42
CA LEU A 43 51.53 -36.22 2.11
C LEU A 43 50.67 -35.66 3.25
N VAL A 44 51.04 -35.92 4.51
CA VAL A 44 50.42 -35.31 5.70
C VAL A 44 50.71 -33.80 5.77
N GLY A 45 51.94 -33.37 5.46
CA GLY A 45 52.29 -31.95 5.38
C GLY A 45 51.50 -31.20 4.30
N ALA A 46 51.38 -31.78 3.10
CA ALA A 46 50.58 -31.22 2.02
C ALA A 46 49.08 -31.15 2.36
N LEU A 47 48.54 -32.19 3.01
CA LEU A 47 47.15 -32.20 3.45
C LEU A 47 46.88 -31.12 4.50
N ALA A 48 47.75 -30.99 5.53
CA ALA A 48 47.61 -29.95 6.54
C ALA A 48 47.65 -28.54 5.93
N LEU A 49 48.56 -28.30 4.98
CA LEU A 49 48.71 -27.01 4.32
C LEU A 49 47.52 -26.70 3.39
N ALA A 50 46.98 -27.71 2.69
CA ALA A 50 45.74 -27.60 1.95
C ALA A 50 44.53 -27.30 2.86
N THR A 51 44.44 -27.93 4.04
CA THR A 51 43.39 -27.64 5.04
C THR A 51 43.49 -26.20 5.55
N VAL A 52 44.70 -25.69 5.82
CA VAL A 52 44.90 -24.28 6.19
C VAL A 52 44.45 -23.34 5.06
N PHE A 53 44.73 -23.65 3.78
CA PHE A 53 44.22 -22.83 2.68
C PHE A 53 42.70 -22.90 2.51
N VAL A 54 42.06 -24.06 2.73
CA VAL A 54 40.59 -24.15 2.71
C VAL A 54 39.98 -23.36 3.87
N VAL A 55 40.52 -23.46 5.08
CA VAL A 55 40.08 -22.66 6.23
C VAL A 55 40.31 -21.17 5.97
N LEU A 56 41.45 -20.78 5.40
CA LEU A 56 41.73 -19.39 5.04
C LEU A 56 40.78 -18.87 3.95
N ALA A 57 40.47 -19.69 2.93
CA ALA A 57 39.53 -19.33 1.88
C ALA A 57 38.08 -19.24 2.39
N VAL A 58 37.68 -20.12 3.32
CA VAL A 58 36.38 -20.04 4.01
C VAL A 58 36.33 -18.79 4.89
N LEU A 59 37.36 -18.51 5.68
CA LEU A 59 37.45 -17.30 6.50
C LEU A 59 37.47 -16.03 5.66
N LEU A 60 38.16 -16.02 4.50
CA LEU A 60 38.19 -14.89 3.58
C LEU A 60 36.81 -14.69 2.92
N ASN A 61 36.15 -15.76 2.48
CA ASN A 61 34.80 -15.70 1.94
C ASN A 61 33.77 -15.29 3.00
N SER A 62 33.93 -15.72 4.27
CA SER A 62 33.09 -15.28 5.38
C SER A 62 33.36 -13.84 5.78
N ALA A 63 34.61 -13.38 5.76
CA ALA A 63 34.96 -11.97 5.96
C ALA A 63 34.34 -11.10 4.86
N ILE A 64 34.51 -11.46 3.58
CA ILE A 64 33.87 -10.78 2.44
C ILE A 64 32.34 -10.84 2.56
N TYR A 65 31.75 -11.93 3.04
CA TYR A 65 30.30 -12.02 3.25
C TYR A 65 29.80 -11.12 4.39
N THR A 66 30.58 -10.99 5.47
CA THR A 66 30.25 -10.14 6.63
C THR A 66 30.45 -8.66 6.29
N GLU A 67 31.54 -8.34 5.61
CA GLU A 67 31.85 -7.02 5.08
C GLU A 67 30.82 -6.62 4.01
N SER A 68 30.36 -7.55 3.17
CA SER A 68 29.26 -7.34 2.21
C SER A 68 27.89 -7.08 2.85
N VAL A 69 27.69 -7.29 4.15
CA VAL A 69 26.46 -6.90 4.85
C VAL A 69 26.62 -5.50 5.47
N ALA A 70 27.82 -5.15 5.97
CA ALA A 70 28.10 -3.83 6.53
C ALA A 70 28.31 -2.74 5.46
N THR A 71 29.07 -3.02 4.40
CA THR A 71 29.46 -1.99 3.40
C THR A 71 28.45 -1.81 2.27
N ARG A 72 27.31 -2.50 2.28
CA ARG A 72 26.24 -2.33 1.27
C ARG A 72 25.23 -1.24 1.63
N GLY A 73 25.31 -0.68 2.85
CA GLY A 73 24.55 0.51 3.28
C GLY A 73 25.41 1.77 3.50
N ASP A 74 26.66 1.63 3.93
CA ASP A 74 27.48 2.75 4.38
C ASP A 74 28.45 3.32 3.32
N GLY A 75 27.90 4.14 2.42
CA GLY A 75 28.67 5.17 1.70
C GLY A 75 28.41 6.59 2.24
N THR A 76 27.17 6.84 2.65
CA THR A 76 26.68 8.06 3.27
C THR A 76 25.49 7.67 4.14
N GLY A 77 25.39 8.10 5.39
CA GLY A 77 24.26 7.76 6.29
C GLY A 77 22.89 8.31 5.86
N SER A 78 22.78 8.83 4.63
CA SER A 78 21.57 9.39 4.02
C SER A 78 20.40 8.41 3.97
N GLY A 79 20.66 7.09 4.01
CA GLY A 79 19.60 6.08 4.09
C GLY A 79 18.68 6.30 5.29
N ALA A 80 19.26 6.49 6.49
CA ALA A 80 18.49 6.77 7.71
C ALA A 80 17.79 8.14 7.68
N ALA A 81 18.33 9.12 6.95
CA ALA A 81 17.69 10.42 6.77
C ALA A 81 16.44 10.32 5.87
N ILE A 82 16.54 9.59 4.76
CA ILE A 82 15.42 9.33 3.83
C ILE A 82 14.35 8.44 4.51
N GLU A 83 14.77 7.47 5.32
CA GLU A 83 13.84 6.63 6.09
C GLU A 83 13.10 7.44 7.16
N TYR A 84 13.78 8.33 7.88
CA TYR A 84 13.15 9.27 8.81
C TYR A 84 12.18 10.21 8.11
N GLU A 85 12.54 10.73 6.93
CA GLU A 85 11.68 11.60 6.12
C GLU A 85 10.41 10.89 5.68
N ARG A 86 10.51 9.69 5.10
CA ARG A 86 9.33 8.91 4.71
C ARG A 86 8.42 8.66 5.91
N ALA A 87 8.98 8.16 7.02
CA ALA A 87 8.21 7.93 8.23
C ALA A 87 7.57 9.21 8.80
N ALA A 88 8.20 10.38 8.63
CA ALA A 88 7.63 11.68 9.01
C ALA A 88 6.50 12.13 8.07
N VAL A 89 6.67 11.94 6.76
CA VAL A 89 5.65 12.23 5.73
C VAL A 89 4.44 11.33 5.91
N ASP A 90 4.65 10.02 6.05
CA ASP A 90 3.60 9.01 6.30
C ASP A 90 2.84 9.35 7.60
N ALA A 91 3.55 9.69 8.69
CA ALA A 91 2.91 10.08 9.94
C ALA A 91 2.10 11.39 9.87
N VAL A 92 2.47 12.33 8.98
CA VAL A 92 1.64 13.51 8.70
C VAL A 92 0.45 13.14 7.81
N ALA A 93 0.63 12.26 6.83
CA ALA A 93 -0.43 11.77 5.97
C ALA A 93 -1.52 11.04 6.77
N ASP A 94 -1.14 10.11 7.63
CA ASP A 94 -2.02 9.42 8.59
C ASP A 94 -2.72 10.42 9.51
N ALA A 95 -1.97 11.39 10.05
CA ALA A 95 -2.52 12.41 10.92
C ALA A 95 -3.59 13.28 10.22
N MET A 96 -3.41 13.57 8.93
CA MET A 96 -4.39 14.27 8.08
C MET A 96 -5.61 13.39 7.78
N ALA A 97 -5.40 12.12 7.45
CA ALA A 97 -6.48 11.16 7.20
C ALA A 97 -7.38 10.96 8.43
N GLU A 98 -6.80 10.86 9.63
CA GLU A 98 -7.59 10.79 10.87
C GLU A 98 -8.18 12.13 11.35
N ALA A 99 -7.74 13.27 10.83
CA ALA A 99 -8.20 14.58 11.30
C ALA A 99 -9.61 14.91 10.79
N GLY A 100 -9.87 14.69 9.49
CA GLY A 100 -11.17 14.95 8.85
C GLY A 100 -12.34 14.25 9.54
N PRO A 101 -12.35 12.90 9.61
CA PRO A 101 -13.40 12.13 10.26
C PRO A 101 -13.56 12.41 11.76
N ALA A 102 -12.55 13.01 12.42
CA ALA A 102 -12.57 13.29 13.85
C ALA A 102 -13.05 14.71 14.21
N ASP A 103 -12.87 15.71 13.35
CA ASP A 103 -13.08 17.12 13.70
C ASP A 103 -14.56 17.51 13.90
N THR A 104 -14.92 17.91 15.12
CA THR A 104 -16.25 18.45 15.49
C THR A 104 -16.23 19.96 15.74
N THR A 105 -15.06 20.62 15.63
CA THR A 105 -14.84 21.98 16.14
C THR A 105 -14.16 22.93 15.15
N GLY A 106 -13.77 22.45 13.96
CA GLY A 106 -12.98 23.21 13.00
C GLY A 106 -11.48 23.26 13.36
N SER A 107 -11.01 22.30 14.15
CA SER A 107 -9.63 22.23 14.68
C SER A 107 -8.76 21.17 13.98
N ALA A 108 -9.14 20.68 12.80
CA ALA A 108 -8.39 19.67 12.05
C ALA A 108 -6.87 19.95 11.96
N ALA A 109 -6.45 21.20 11.70
CA ALA A 109 -5.03 21.57 11.66
C ALA A 109 -4.31 21.37 13.01
N ASP A 110 -4.94 21.75 14.12
CA ASP A 110 -4.43 21.50 15.48
C ASP A 110 -4.40 19.99 15.77
N ALA A 111 -5.39 19.23 15.29
CA ALA A 111 -5.44 17.79 15.45
C ALA A 111 -4.30 17.08 14.69
N VAL A 112 -3.97 17.52 13.47
CA VAL A 112 -2.79 17.06 12.72
C VAL A 112 -1.51 17.43 13.48
N ALA A 113 -1.33 18.70 13.87
CA ALA A 113 -0.14 19.15 14.60
C ALA A 113 0.08 18.38 15.92
N ASN A 114 -0.99 18.12 16.68
CA ASN A 114 -0.94 17.34 17.91
C ASN A 114 -0.61 15.85 17.66
N ARG A 115 -1.09 15.26 16.56
CA ARG A 115 -0.73 13.88 16.16
C ARG A 115 0.73 13.79 15.74
N THR A 116 1.17 14.67 14.83
CA THR A 116 2.57 14.77 14.38
C THR A 116 3.52 14.99 15.57
N GLY A 117 3.14 15.85 16.53
CA GLY A 117 3.92 16.05 17.76
C GLY A 117 4.03 14.81 18.65
N ARG A 118 2.99 13.96 18.72
CA ARG A 118 3.04 12.67 19.43
C ARG A 118 3.91 11.65 18.70
N TRP A 119 3.76 11.50 17.38
CA TRP A 119 4.63 10.64 16.57
C TRP A 119 6.10 11.04 16.76
N ARG A 120 6.38 12.34 16.63
CA ARG A 120 7.71 12.92 16.78
C ARG A 120 8.32 12.58 18.15
N ALA A 121 7.57 12.68 19.25
CA ALA A 121 8.08 12.34 20.57
C ALA A 121 8.54 10.87 20.68
N VAL A 122 7.94 9.95 19.92
CA VAL A 122 8.37 8.56 19.79
C VAL A 122 9.56 8.42 18.84
N ALA A 123 9.52 9.11 17.69
CA ALA A 123 10.58 9.09 16.69
C ALA A 123 11.90 9.67 17.23
N ASP A 124 11.84 10.76 18.00
CA ASP A 124 12.97 11.42 18.65
C ASP A 124 13.67 10.47 19.65
N HIS A 125 12.91 9.63 20.37
CA HIS A 125 13.48 8.57 21.22
C HIS A 125 14.17 7.48 20.40
N HIS A 126 13.62 7.11 19.24
CA HIS A 126 14.21 6.09 18.37
C HIS A 126 15.53 6.57 17.76
N VAL A 127 15.55 7.70 17.05
CA VAL A 127 16.79 8.21 16.41
C VAL A 127 17.89 8.60 17.43
N SER A 128 17.51 8.87 18.68
CA SER A 128 18.47 9.10 19.77
C SER A 128 19.33 7.87 20.10
N THR A 129 18.87 6.64 19.83
CA THR A 129 19.71 5.44 20.07
C THR A 129 20.89 5.37 19.12
N ASP A 130 20.78 6.00 17.95
CA ASP A 130 21.78 6.00 16.87
C ASP A 130 22.63 7.29 16.89
N ALA A 131 22.59 8.02 18.01
CA ALA A 131 23.23 9.33 18.19
C ALA A 131 22.84 10.37 17.12
N ALA A 132 21.60 10.27 16.60
CA ALA A 132 21.01 11.20 15.67
C ALA A 132 19.91 12.06 16.33
N VAL A 133 19.55 13.15 15.66
CA VAL A 133 18.45 14.04 16.02
C VAL A 133 17.58 14.20 14.80
N GLY A 134 16.31 13.81 14.92
CA GLY A 134 15.26 14.06 13.95
C GLY A 134 14.46 15.31 14.33
N ASP A 135 13.82 15.92 13.33
CA ASP A 135 12.87 16.99 13.50
C ASP A 135 11.80 16.90 12.40
N VAL A 136 10.53 16.93 12.79
CA VAL A 136 9.42 17.21 11.87
C VAL A 136 8.62 18.39 12.39
N ARG A 137 8.25 19.30 11.49
CA ARG A 137 7.36 20.44 11.74
C ARG A 137 6.43 20.68 10.57
N ILE A 138 5.17 20.99 10.87
CA ILE A 138 4.23 21.51 9.87
C ILE A 138 4.53 23.00 9.70
N ALA A 139 5.01 23.38 8.52
CA ALA A 139 5.34 24.76 8.17
C ALA A 139 4.09 25.57 7.77
N SER A 140 3.17 24.93 7.04
CA SER A 140 1.88 25.49 6.63
C SER A 140 0.85 24.41 6.36
N THR A 141 -0.43 24.79 6.39
CA THR A 141 -1.56 23.92 6.00
C THR A 141 -2.54 24.69 5.13
N THR A 142 -3.09 24.03 4.11
CA THR A 142 -4.24 24.52 3.36
C THR A 142 -5.50 23.88 3.94
N ALA A 143 -6.46 24.71 4.34
CA ALA A 143 -7.74 24.23 4.88
C ALA A 143 -8.52 23.43 3.83
N GLY A 144 -9.15 22.34 4.28
CA GLY A 144 -10.07 21.56 3.47
C GLY A 144 -11.34 21.23 4.24
N THR A 145 -12.28 20.61 3.55
CA THR A 145 -13.52 20.07 4.12
C THR A 145 -13.55 18.58 3.83
N TYR A 146 -13.74 17.76 4.86
CA TYR A 146 -14.02 16.33 4.72
C TYR A 146 -15.51 16.17 4.46
N LEU A 147 -15.86 15.39 3.44
CA LEU A 147 -17.20 15.11 2.98
C LEU A 147 -17.39 13.60 3.05
N ALA A 148 -18.44 13.11 3.71
CA ALA A 148 -18.64 11.67 3.81
C ALA A 148 -20.09 11.26 4.07
N ASP A 149 -20.32 9.98 3.86
CA ASP A 149 -21.47 9.23 4.36
C ASP A 149 -20.96 7.88 4.89
N ASP A 150 -21.14 7.62 6.18
CA ASP A 150 -20.70 6.39 6.84
C ASP A 150 -21.83 5.36 7.00
N ASN A 151 -23.09 5.71 6.70
CA ASN A 151 -24.20 4.78 6.79
C ASN A 151 -24.26 3.90 5.53
N ALA A 152 -23.42 2.89 5.59
CA ALA A 152 -23.18 1.88 4.58
C ALA A 152 -24.42 1.04 4.16
N SER A 153 -25.58 1.23 4.79
CA SER A 153 -26.85 0.55 4.45
C SER A 153 -27.93 1.54 4.00
N ARG A 154 -27.53 2.66 3.39
CA ARG A 154 -28.40 3.64 2.74
C ARG A 154 -27.93 3.85 1.30
N PRO A 155 -28.84 4.20 0.38
CA PRO A 155 -28.41 4.74 -0.90
C PRO A 155 -27.66 6.06 -0.78
N LEU A 156 -26.88 6.42 -1.80
CA LEU A 156 -26.04 7.62 -1.87
C LEU A 156 -26.85 8.91 -2.12
N THR A 157 -27.91 9.12 -1.35
CA THR A 157 -28.79 10.29 -1.39
C THR A 157 -28.34 11.40 -0.43
N ASN A 158 -28.75 12.64 -0.72
CA ASN A 158 -28.53 13.81 0.14
C ASN A 158 -29.28 13.68 1.50
N ALA A 159 -29.13 14.68 2.36
CA ALA A 159 -29.82 14.74 3.66
C ALA A 159 -31.36 14.83 3.59
N SER A 160 -31.92 15.23 2.45
CA SER A 160 -33.37 15.29 2.18
C SER A 160 -33.93 13.99 1.57
N GLY A 161 -33.06 13.12 1.05
CA GLY A 161 -33.40 11.88 0.34
C GLY A 161 -33.36 11.97 -1.19
N ASP A 162 -32.89 13.07 -1.77
CA ASP A 162 -32.76 13.24 -3.23
C ASP A 162 -31.56 12.43 -3.76
N ALA A 163 -31.77 11.73 -4.88
CA ALA A 163 -30.77 10.92 -5.58
C ALA A 163 -29.82 11.75 -6.46
N ASP A 164 -30.31 12.88 -6.97
CA ASP A 164 -29.57 13.83 -7.80
C ASP A 164 -29.16 15.05 -6.96
N TRP A 165 -27.88 15.15 -6.60
CA TRP A 165 -27.41 16.20 -5.69
C TRP A 165 -25.94 16.58 -5.90
N THR A 166 -25.54 17.73 -5.36
CA THR A 166 -24.19 18.29 -5.54
C THR A 166 -23.31 18.00 -4.31
N VAL A 167 -22.29 17.16 -4.49
CA VAL A 167 -21.34 16.78 -3.44
C VAL A 167 -20.43 17.97 -3.09
N VAL A 168 -19.90 18.66 -4.10
CA VAL A 168 -19.12 19.89 -3.90
C VAL A 168 -19.12 20.75 -5.17
N GLU A 169 -18.98 22.06 -5.01
CA GLU A 169 -18.89 23.05 -6.09
C GLU A 169 -17.48 23.66 -6.12
N GLY A 170 -16.89 23.77 -7.32
CA GLY A 170 -15.70 24.56 -7.61
C GLY A 170 -14.46 24.24 -6.77
N ALA A 171 -14.26 22.99 -6.35
CA ALA A 171 -13.18 22.59 -5.45
C ALA A 171 -12.30 21.49 -6.01
N ALA A 172 -11.00 21.53 -5.68
CA ALA A 172 -10.13 20.39 -5.92
C ALA A 172 -10.43 19.28 -4.91
N VAL A 173 -10.54 18.05 -5.37
CA VAL A 173 -10.85 16.87 -4.53
C VAL A 173 -9.65 15.93 -4.45
N ARG A 174 -9.53 15.23 -3.32
CA ARG A 174 -8.55 14.16 -3.07
C ARG A 174 -9.15 13.09 -2.17
N ALA A 175 -8.54 11.90 -2.15
CA ALA A 175 -8.99 10.74 -1.39
C ALA A 175 -10.48 10.47 -1.60
N TYR A 176 -10.90 10.43 -2.87
CA TYR A 176 -12.29 10.24 -3.27
C TYR A 176 -12.55 8.75 -3.43
N ASP A 177 -13.14 8.15 -2.39
CA ASP A 177 -13.37 6.72 -2.30
C ASP A 177 -14.85 6.40 -2.09
N LEU A 178 -15.40 5.55 -2.95
CA LEU A 178 -16.73 4.96 -2.83
C LEU A 178 -16.59 3.52 -2.32
N ARG A 179 -17.49 3.04 -1.45
CA ARG A 179 -17.54 1.62 -1.05
C ARG A 179 -18.97 1.09 -1.20
N LEU A 180 -19.24 0.59 -2.40
CA LEU A 180 -20.60 0.23 -2.83
C LEU A 180 -20.89 -1.24 -2.56
N ARG A 181 -22.15 -1.54 -2.24
CA ARG A 181 -22.67 -2.89 -2.07
C ARG A 181 -23.21 -3.43 -3.40
N PRO A 182 -22.85 -4.65 -3.83
CA PRO A 182 -23.43 -5.34 -4.97
C PRO A 182 -24.83 -5.91 -4.64
N THR A 183 -25.70 -5.08 -4.09
CA THR A 183 -27.11 -5.40 -3.80
C THR A 183 -28.00 -5.06 -5.00
N ALA A 184 -29.32 -5.30 -4.90
CA ALA A 184 -30.25 -5.08 -6.01
C ALA A 184 -30.35 -3.59 -6.44
N GLU A 185 -29.94 -2.65 -5.59
CA GLU A 185 -29.85 -1.23 -5.91
C GLU A 185 -28.85 -0.95 -7.04
N LEU A 186 -27.66 -1.58 -7.04
CA LEU A 186 -26.72 -1.48 -8.17
C LEU A 186 -27.30 -2.15 -9.41
N THR A 187 -27.80 -1.35 -10.35
CA THR A 187 -28.44 -1.80 -11.58
C THR A 187 -27.59 -2.84 -12.33
N ASP A 188 -28.21 -3.98 -12.63
CA ASP A 188 -27.64 -5.03 -13.47
C ASP A 188 -27.85 -4.64 -14.94
N ALA A 189 -26.77 -4.17 -15.56
CA ALA A 189 -26.77 -3.44 -16.81
C ALA A 189 -25.95 -4.18 -17.88
N THR A 190 -26.62 -5.06 -18.64
CA THR A 190 -26.12 -5.63 -19.90
C THR A 190 -26.16 -4.59 -21.04
N VAL A 191 -25.53 -3.43 -20.81
CA VAL A 191 -25.77 -2.21 -21.57
C VAL A 191 -24.57 -1.80 -22.44
N GLY A 192 -24.83 -1.74 -23.75
CA GLY A 192 -23.88 -1.38 -24.79
C GLY A 192 -23.91 0.08 -25.26
N ASP A 193 -24.86 0.90 -24.82
CA ASP A 193 -24.92 2.34 -25.11
C ASP A 193 -24.91 3.22 -23.85
N ARG A 194 -24.42 4.45 -23.98
CA ARG A 194 -24.24 5.35 -22.83
C ARG A 194 -25.56 5.73 -22.18
N THR A 195 -26.56 6.12 -22.97
CA THR A 195 -27.82 6.68 -22.46
C THR A 195 -28.55 5.66 -21.59
N THR A 196 -28.71 4.43 -22.06
CA THR A 196 -29.38 3.37 -21.30
C THR A 196 -28.62 3.00 -20.02
N LEU A 197 -27.30 3.25 -19.95
CA LEU A 197 -26.52 3.03 -18.72
C LEU A 197 -26.73 4.17 -17.73
N LEU A 198 -26.65 5.42 -18.19
CA LEU A 198 -26.79 6.59 -17.32
C LEU A 198 -28.24 6.83 -16.87
N ASP A 199 -29.25 6.39 -17.61
CA ASP A 199 -30.66 6.45 -17.21
C ASP A 199 -31.02 5.44 -16.08
N ALA A 200 -30.07 4.62 -15.62
CA ALA A 200 -30.34 3.50 -14.71
C ALA A 200 -29.24 3.18 -13.69
N ALA A 201 -27.99 3.58 -13.93
CA ALA A 201 -26.86 3.30 -13.03
C ALA A 201 -26.42 4.58 -12.31
N PHE A 202 -26.12 4.44 -11.02
CA PHE A 202 -25.46 5.47 -10.23
C PHE A 202 -24.22 5.99 -10.97
N HIS A 203 -24.12 7.31 -11.09
CA HIS A 203 -22.95 7.94 -11.68
C HIS A 203 -22.55 9.24 -10.98
N ALA A 204 -21.23 9.43 -10.91
CA ALA A 204 -20.61 10.66 -10.45
C ALA A 204 -20.18 11.51 -11.65
N GLU A 205 -20.67 12.74 -11.72
CA GLU A 205 -20.27 13.76 -12.69
C GLU A 205 -19.18 14.66 -12.09
N PHE A 206 -18.12 14.92 -12.85
CA PHE A 206 -17.01 15.80 -12.50
C PHE A 206 -16.88 16.87 -13.59
N GLU A 207 -17.49 18.03 -13.37
CA GLU A 207 -17.53 19.13 -14.34
C GLU A 207 -16.43 20.15 -14.04
N ASN A 208 -15.66 20.55 -15.06
CA ASN A 208 -14.71 21.65 -15.01
C ASN A 208 -14.85 22.54 -16.26
N ALA A 209 -13.95 23.51 -16.42
CA ALA A 209 -13.93 24.39 -17.61
C ALA A 209 -13.67 23.67 -18.95
N SER A 210 -13.27 22.39 -18.92
CA SER A 210 -13.07 21.52 -20.09
C SER A 210 -14.28 20.60 -20.37
N GLY A 211 -15.33 20.67 -19.54
CA GLY A 211 -16.57 19.89 -19.63
C GLY A 211 -16.67 18.81 -18.55
N THR A 212 -17.57 17.84 -18.76
CA THR A 212 -17.95 16.86 -17.72
C THR A 212 -17.35 15.48 -17.99
N TRP A 213 -16.60 14.97 -17.01
CA TRP A 213 -16.27 13.55 -16.93
C TRP A 213 -17.36 12.81 -16.15
N THR A 214 -17.69 11.59 -16.56
CA THR A 214 -18.73 10.79 -15.89
C THR A 214 -18.15 9.43 -15.49
N VAL A 215 -18.27 9.04 -14.23
CA VAL A 215 -17.94 7.70 -13.73
C VAL A 215 -19.24 7.00 -13.35
N ALA A 216 -19.69 6.05 -14.17
CA ALA A 216 -20.87 5.24 -13.90
C ALA A 216 -20.46 3.91 -13.26
N VAL A 217 -21.12 3.52 -12.16
CA VAL A 217 -20.86 2.25 -11.48
C VAL A 217 -22.12 1.38 -11.52
N PHE A 218 -21.97 0.17 -12.02
CA PHE A 218 -23.06 -0.76 -12.32
C PHE A 218 -22.62 -2.20 -12.07
N ARG A 219 -23.58 -3.13 -12.08
CA ARG A 219 -23.30 -4.56 -12.11
C ARG A 219 -23.49 -5.10 -13.53
N ASN A 220 -22.70 -6.10 -13.91
CA ASN A 220 -22.90 -6.85 -15.14
C ASN A 220 -22.45 -8.31 -14.93
N ASP A 221 -23.34 -9.28 -15.17
CA ASP A 221 -23.03 -10.74 -15.16
C ASP A 221 -22.32 -11.27 -13.88
N GLY A 222 -22.51 -10.62 -12.73
CA GLY A 222 -21.86 -10.97 -11.46
C GLY A 222 -20.50 -10.28 -11.22
N GLU A 223 -20.21 -9.23 -11.97
CA GLU A 223 -19.10 -8.30 -11.73
C GLU A 223 -19.64 -6.91 -11.38
N VAL A 224 -18.90 -6.14 -10.58
CA VAL A 224 -19.11 -4.70 -10.40
C VAL A 224 -18.15 -3.97 -11.33
N CYS A 225 -18.70 -3.11 -12.19
CA CYS A 225 -17.99 -2.39 -13.22
C CYS A 225 -18.06 -0.88 -12.96
N ALA A 226 -16.93 -0.18 -13.11
CA ALA A 226 -16.91 1.26 -13.32
C ALA A 226 -16.57 1.55 -14.79
N ARG A 227 -17.42 2.34 -15.47
CA ARG A 227 -17.18 2.85 -16.83
C ARG A 227 -17.06 4.36 -16.78
N THR A 228 -15.98 4.88 -17.34
CA THR A 228 -15.72 6.32 -17.39
C THR A 228 -15.98 6.85 -18.79
N TYR A 229 -16.62 8.01 -18.89
CA TYR A 229 -16.84 8.76 -20.12
C TYR A 229 -16.15 10.13 -20.07
N ARG A 230 -15.70 10.58 -21.24
CA ARG A 230 -15.07 11.89 -21.46
C ARG A 230 -16.11 13.00 -21.69
N PRO A 231 -15.69 14.29 -21.64
CA PRO A 231 -16.49 15.44 -22.04
C PRO A 231 -16.99 15.46 -23.51
N ASP A 232 -16.43 14.63 -24.39
CA ASP A 232 -16.90 14.44 -25.78
C ASP A 232 -17.86 13.24 -25.94
N ASP A 233 -18.35 12.75 -24.81
CA ASP A 233 -19.18 11.56 -24.61
C ASP A 233 -18.57 10.20 -24.99
N THR A 234 -17.30 10.15 -25.40
CA THR A 234 -16.61 8.90 -25.70
C THR A 234 -16.24 8.11 -24.43
N GLU A 235 -16.26 6.77 -24.50
CA GLU A 235 -15.79 5.93 -23.40
C GLU A 235 -14.27 6.10 -23.21
N ALA A 236 -13.86 6.40 -21.97
CA ALA A 236 -12.48 6.45 -21.55
C ALA A 236 -11.92 5.07 -21.19
N GLY A 237 -12.76 4.24 -20.57
CA GLY A 237 -12.53 2.81 -20.35
C GLY A 237 -13.57 2.22 -19.39
N THR A 238 -13.58 0.89 -19.30
CA THR A 238 -14.35 0.13 -18.32
C THR A 238 -13.41 -0.80 -17.54
N THR A 239 -13.51 -0.82 -16.22
CA THR A 239 -12.86 -1.82 -15.36
C THR A 239 -13.92 -2.54 -14.53
N CYS A 240 -13.93 -3.86 -14.58
CA CYS A 240 -14.84 -4.73 -13.82
C CYS A 240 -14.05 -5.59 -12.84
N VAL A 241 -14.64 -5.88 -11.68
CA VAL A 241 -14.14 -6.84 -10.70
C VAL A 241 -15.25 -7.80 -10.29
N VAL A 242 -14.88 -9.05 -9.99
CA VAL A 242 -15.82 -10.08 -9.51
C VAL A 242 -16.55 -9.56 -8.26
N ASP A 243 -17.87 -9.76 -8.22
CA ASP A 243 -18.69 -9.47 -7.04
C ASP A 243 -18.13 -10.21 -5.81
N PRO A 244 -17.70 -9.50 -4.74
CA PRO A 244 -17.15 -10.12 -3.54
C PRO A 244 -18.19 -10.94 -2.74
N GLY A 245 -19.47 -10.78 -3.05
CA GLY A 245 -20.57 -11.55 -2.48
C GLY A 245 -21.41 -10.79 -1.45
N PRO A 246 -22.42 -11.47 -0.88
CA PRO A 246 -23.47 -10.82 -0.11
C PRO A 246 -22.94 -10.18 1.18
N GLY A 247 -23.08 -8.85 1.26
CA GLY A 247 -22.71 -8.06 2.44
C GLY A 247 -21.31 -7.46 2.38
N GLU A 248 -20.46 -7.92 1.46
CA GLU A 248 -19.17 -7.29 1.15
C GLU A 248 -19.35 -6.05 0.25
N ARG A 249 -18.25 -5.36 -0.08
CA ARG A 249 -18.26 -4.10 -0.83
C ARG A 249 -17.13 -4.05 -1.84
N VAL A 250 -17.40 -3.40 -2.96
CA VAL A 250 -16.38 -3.01 -3.92
C VAL A 250 -15.97 -1.56 -3.64
N ALA A 251 -14.67 -1.36 -3.42
CA ALA A 251 -14.08 -0.02 -3.36
C ALA A 251 -13.90 0.51 -4.78
N VAL A 252 -14.33 1.75 -5.04
CA VAL A 252 -14.02 2.49 -6.27
C VAL A 252 -13.28 3.75 -5.83
N SER A 253 -11.97 3.77 -6.04
CA SER A 253 -11.13 4.93 -5.77
C SER A 253 -11.06 5.77 -7.03
N VAL A 254 -11.73 6.92 -7.02
CA VAL A 254 -11.79 7.80 -8.19
C VAL A 254 -10.48 8.57 -8.33
N THR A 255 -9.95 9.09 -7.22
CA THR A 255 -8.64 9.77 -7.22
C THR A 255 -7.48 8.79 -7.36
N GLY A 256 -7.60 7.58 -6.80
CA GLY A 256 -6.63 6.49 -6.99
C GLY A 256 -6.88 5.62 -8.23
N ALA A 257 -7.75 6.07 -9.15
CA ALA A 257 -8.10 5.44 -10.43
C ALA A 257 -8.16 3.90 -10.40
N SER A 258 -8.91 3.31 -9.47
CA SER A 258 -8.99 1.85 -9.29
C SER A 258 -10.36 1.34 -8.85
N VAL A 259 -10.66 0.09 -9.19
CA VAL A 259 -11.90 -0.64 -8.85
C VAL A 259 -11.51 -1.96 -8.18
N GLY A 260 -11.96 -2.20 -6.94
CA GLY A 260 -11.59 -3.39 -6.17
C GLY A 260 -10.08 -3.57 -5.97
N GLY A 261 -9.29 -2.49 -6.04
CA GLY A 261 -7.82 -2.54 -6.04
C GLY A 261 -7.19 -2.94 -7.39
N THR A 262 -7.98 -3.02 -8.47
CA THR A 262 -7.50 -3.22 -9.84
C THR A 262 -7.43 -1.87 -10.56
N ASP A 263 -6.30 -1.59 -11.21
CA ASP A 263 -6.08 -0.34 -11.96
C ASP A 263 -7.18 -0.09 -13.01
N ALA A 264 -7.68 1.14 -13.03
CA ALA A 264 -8.73 1.61 -13.93
C ALA A 264 -8.24 2.88 -14.66
N PRO A 265 -7.32 2.77 -15.64
CA PRO A 265 -6.68 3.92 -16.27
C PRO A 265 -7.65 4.86 -17.02
N GLY A 266 -8.85 4.38 -17.39
CA GLY A 266 -9.91 5.24 -17.93
C GLY A 266 -10.47 6.26 -16.92
N MET A 267 -10.27 6.03 -15.62
CA MET A 267 -10.71 6.87 -14.50
C MET A 267 -9.61 7.83 -14.01
N ALA A 268 -8.38 7.75 -14.55
CA ALA A 268 -7.28 8.67 -14.26
C ALA A 268 -7.44 10.00 -15.04
N PHE A 269 -8.49 10.77 -14.73
CA PHE A 269 -8.82 12.04 -15.40
C PHE A 269 -8.78 13.27 -14.48
N LEU A 270 -8.73 13.07 -13.16
CA LEU A 270 -8.66 14.17 -12.19
C LEU A 270 -7.24 14.74 -12.15
N THR A 271 -7.09 16.05 -12.34
CA THR A 271 -5.79 16.72 -12.21
C THR A 271 -5.57 17.18 -10.77
N ALA A 272 -4.39 16.89 -10.22
CA ALA A 272 -3.96 17.38 -8.91
C ALA A 272 -4.16 18.90 -8.76
N GLY A 273 -5.03 19.29 -7.82
CA GLY A 273 -5.32 20.68 -7.51
C GLY A 273 -6.22 21.45 -8.49
N GLU A 274 -6.74 20.81 -9.54
CA GLU A 274 -7.78 21.38 -10.41
C GLU A 274 -9.16 21.33 -9.74
N ALA A 275 -9.99 22.33 -9.99
CA ALA A 275 -11.30 22.46 -9.37
C ALA A 275 -12.42 21.84 -10.23
N TYR A 276 -13.28 21.06 -9.59
CA TYR A 276 -14.44 20.42 -10.20
C TYR A 276 -15.71 20.73 -9.41
N ASP A 277 -16.85 20.81 -10.11
CA ASP A 277 -18.15 20.54 -9.51
C ASP A 277 -18.35 19.02 -9.53
N VAL A 278 -18.61 18.42 -8.37
CA VAL A 278 -18.90 16.98 -8.26
C VAL A 278 -20.36 16.76 -7.92
N ARG A 279 -21.06 15.95 -8.70
CA ARG A 279 -22.48 15.67 -8.55
C ARG A 279 -22.75 14.18 -8.60
N TYR A 280 -23.69 13.72 -7.79
CA TYR A 280 -24.25 12.38 -7.91
C TYR A 280 -25.55 12.44 -8.72
N ARG A 281 -25.75 11.36 -9.47
CA ARG A 281 -26.94 11.05 -10.27
C ARG A 281 -27.35 9.63 -9.97
N ASP A 282 -28.66 9.41 -9.87
CA ASP A 282 -29.23 8.11 -9.53
C ASP A 282 -28.58 7.52 -8.26
N GLY A 283 -28.35 8.36 -7.24
CA GLY A 283 -27.80 7.96 -5.94
C GLY A 283 -28.63 6.88 -5.22
N ASP A 284 -29.90 6.69 -5.59
CA ASP A 284 -30.75 5.59 -5.12
C ASP A 284 -30.43 4.24 -5.81
N ALA A 285 -29.74 4.25 -6.95
CA ALA A 285 -29.21 3.08 -7.65
C ALA A 285 -27.83 2.60 -7.14
N ALA A 286 -27.41 3.02 -5.94
CA ALA A 286 -26.23 2.47 -5.26
C ALA A 286 -26.33 2.59 -3.73
N GLU A 287 -26.24 1.46 -3.01
CA GLU A 287 -26.10 1.44 -1.55
C GLU A 287 -24.60 1.45 -1.16
N GLY A 288 -24.17 2.35 -0.27
CA GLY A 288 -22.74 2.50 -0.03
C GLY A 288 -22.31 3.45 1.08
N THR A 289 -21.00 3.65 1.17
CA THR A 289 -20.39 4.82 1.82
C THR A 289 -19.59 5.59 0.78
N PHE A 290 -19.35 6.87 1.04
CA PHE A 290 -18.32 7.63 0.35
C PHE A 290 -17.52 8.46 1.34
N ASP A 291 -16.27 8.75 1.00
CA ASP A 291 -15.50 9.82 1.63
C ASP A 291 -14.65 10.56 0.59
N ALA A 292 -14.44 11.86 0.84
CA ALA A 292 -13.62 12.76 0.02
C ALA A 292 -13.09 13.94 0.86
N VAL A 293 -11.98 14.54 0.43
CA VAL A 293 -11.51 15.83 0.98
C VAL A 293 -11.45 16.87 -0.13
N ALA A 294 -12.20 17.96 0.05
CA ALA A 294 -12.26 19.08 -0.87
C ALA A 294 -11.38 20.26 -0.40
N ARG A 295 -10.70 20.95 -1.34
CA ARG A 295 -9.85 22.13 -1.09
C ARG A 295 -10.70 23.41 -0.94
N VAL A 296 -11.60 23.39 0.04
CA VAL A 296 -12.46 24.50 0.42
C VAL A 296 -12.47 24.58 1.95
N SER A 297 -12.36 25.78 2.53
CA SER A 297 -12.39 25.91 3.99
C SER A 297 -13.79 25.57 4.52
N PRO A 298 -13.93 24.96 5.71
CA PRO A 298 -15.24 24.57 6.23
C PRO A 298 -16.22 25.75 6.38
N SER A 299 -15.68 26.94 6.65
CA SER A 299 -16.42 28.20 6.69
C SER A 299 -16.93 28.68 5.32
N ALA A 300 -16.20 28.40 4.24
CA ALA A 300 -16.62 28.71 2.88
C ALA A 300 -17.60 27.65 2.37
N PHE A 301 -17.34 26.37 2.66
CA PHE A 301 -18.25 25.27 2.34
C PHE A 301 -19.61 25.47 3.01
N ALA A 302 -19.66 25.78 4.31
CA ALA A 302 -20.90 26.05 5.03
C ALA A 302 -21.71 27.25 4.51
N GLY A 303 -21.15 28.08 3.62
CA GLY A 303 -21.84 29.16 2.91
C GLY A 303 -22.19 28.86 1.44
N SER A 304 -21.88 27.66 0.94
CA SER A 304 -22.17 27.18 -0.42
C SER A 304 -23.60 26.64 -0.54
N ALA A 305 -24.06 26.37 -1.77
CA ALA A 305 -25.32 25.66 -1.99
C ALA A 305 -25.17 24.17 -1.61
N ALA A 306 -24.05 23.55 -1.97
CA ALA A 306 -23.74 22.15 -1.64
C ALA A 306 -23.86 21.82 -0.14
N ALA A 307 -23.55 22.75 0.78
CA ALA A 307 -23.70 22.49 2.21
C ALA A 307 -25.14 22.25 2.70
N ALA A 308 -26.16 22.61 1.91
CA ALA A 308 -27.56 22.29 2.20
C ALA A 308 -27.90 20.80 1.93
N GLU A 309 -27.08 20.11 1.14
CA GLU A 309 -27.24 18.69 0.80
C GLU A 309 -26.81 17.77 1.96
N TYR A 310 -26.15 18.33 2.99
CA TYR A 310 -25.56 17.59 4.10
C TYR A 310 -26.30 17.83 5.42
N ALA A 311 -26.35 16.79 6.25
CA ALA A 311 -26.82 16.87 7.61
C ALA A 311 -25.69 17.29 8.57
N GLY A 312 -26.07 17.67 9.79
CA GLY A 312 -25.11 17.79 10.89
C GLY A 312 -24.53 16.42 11.25
N ARG A 313 -23.25 16.37 11.60
CA ARG A 313 -22.48 15.12 11.82
C ARG A 313 -23.06 14.13 12.83
N ASP A 314 -23.90 14.57 13.76
CA ASP A 314 -24.59 13.69 14.73
C ASP A 314 -25.85 13.01 14.14
N ALA A 315 -26.25 13.33 12.91
CA ALA A 315 -27.32 12.66 12.18
C ALA A 315 -26.80 11.34 11.60
N ALA A 316 -26.92 10.26 12.39
CA ALA A 316 -26.35 8.93 12.15
C ALA A 316 -26.87 8.14 10.91
N SER A 317 -27.37 8.83 9.88
CA SER A 317 -28.00 8.22 8.71
C SER A 317 -28.09 9.14 7.48
N SER A 318 -27.22 10.14 7.37
CA SER A 318 -27.23 11.16 6.31
C SER A 318 -25.80 11.61 5.99
N PRO A 319 -25.50 12.14 4.80
CA PRO A 319 -24.15 12.59 4.50
C PRO A 319 -23.81 13.79 5.40
N PHE A 320 -22.57 13.88 5.87
CA PHE A 320 -22.09 14.96 6.72
C PHE A 320 -20.78 15.57 6.20
N TYR A 321 -20.43 16.73 6.73
CA TYR A 321 -19.12 17.35 6.50
C TYR A 321 -18.45 17.78 7.81
N SER A 322 -17.12 17.90 7.78
CA SER A 322 -16.29 18.35 8.90
C SER A 322 -15.03 19.07 8.41
N GLY A 323 -14.29 19.68 9.35
CA GLY A 323 -13.02 20.31 9.04
C GLY A 323 -11.93 19.31 8.67
N ALA A 324 -11.09 19.67 7.69
CA ALA A 324 -9.96 18.86 7.26
C ALA A 324 -8.74 19.72 6.92
N VAL A 325 -7.60 19.06 6.71
CA VAL A 325 -6.43 19.65 6.06
C VAL A 325 -6.34 19.05 4.66
N TYR A 326 -6.40 19.89 3.62
CA TYR A 326 -6.26 19.40 2.25
C TYR A 326 -4.80 19.03 1.95
N GLU A 327 -3.87 19.91 2.29
CA GLU A 327 -2.43 19.68 2.09
C GLU A 327 -1.65 20.36 3.22
N ALA A 328 -0.47 19.83 3.52
CA ALA A 328 0.48 20.40 4.46
C ALA A 328 1.85 20.55 3.79
N THR A 329 2.58 21.60 4.16
CA THR A 329 4.02 21.71 3.90
C THR A 329 4.73 21.31 5.19
N VAL A 330 5.64 20.35 5.10
CA VAL A 330 6.30 19.70 6.23
C VAL A 330 7.80 19.90 6.12
N ASP A 331 8.38 20.63 7.06
CA ASP A 331 9.83 20.73 7.20
C ASP A 331 10.33 19.50 7.97
N VAL A 332 11.16 18.70 7.31
CA VAL A 332 11.86 17.56 7.90
C VAL A 332 13.33 17.90 8.03
N SER A 333 13.96 17.59 9.16
CA SER A 333 15.42 17.58 9.26
C SER A 333 15.94 16.37 10.02
N TYR A 334 17.13 15.91 9.65
CA TYR A 334 17.80 14.80 10.29
C TYR A 334 19.30 15.09 10.41
N ARG A 335 19.86 14.89 11.60
CA ARG A 335 21.29 15.16 11.86
C ARG A 335 21.92 14.04 12.68
N SER A 336 22.97 13.44 12.13
CA SER A 336 23.87 12.53 12.83
C SER A 336 25.31 13.07 12.82
N ALA A 337 26.28 12.27 13.27
CA ALA A 337 27.70 12.62 13.18
C ALA A 337 28.18 12.83 11.73
N ASN A 338 27.61 12.08 10.77
CA ASN A 338 28.06 12.01 9.39
C ASN A 338 27.08 12.65 8.39
N VAL A 339 25.87 13.02 8.82
CA VAL A 339 24.78 13.49 7.95
C VAL A 339 24.13 14.75 8.50
N ARG A 340 23.82 15.68 7.61
CA ARG A 340 22.90 16.77 7.84
C ARG A 340 21.93 16.81 6.67
N TYR A 341 20.67 16.60 6.97
CA TYR A 341 19.56 16.60 6.04
C TYR A 341 18.51 17.60 6.49
N GLY A 342 17.85 18.23 5.53
CA GLY A 342 16.81 19.22 5.75
C GLY A 342 16.09 19.49 4.44
N ASP A 343 14.79 19.21 4.38
CA ASP A 343 13.96 19.43 3.21
C ASP A 343 12.55 19.88 3.62
N SER A 344 11.79 20.43 2.67
CA SER A 344 10.41 20.91 2.87
C SER A 344 9.50 20.19 1.88
N VAL A 345 8.74 19.22 2.39
CA VAL A 345 7.96 18.27 1.60
C VAL A 345 6.47 18.67 1.61
N ARG A 346 5.83 18.67 0.44
CA ARG A 346 4.37 18.83 0.33
C ARG A 346 3.69 17.47 0.54
N VAL A 347 2.74 17.41 1.47
CA VAL A 347 1.96 16.22 1.81
C VAL A 347 0.49 16.47 1.48
N ALA A 348 -0.04 15.73 0.52
CA ALA A 348 -1.44 15.78 0.06
C ALA A 348 -1.97 14.35 -0.19
N PRO A 349 -2.39 13.62 0.87
CA PRO A 349 -2.66 12.19 0.77
C PRO A 349 -3.84 11.86 -0.15
N GLY A 350 -3.69 10.92 -1.07
CA GLY A 350 -4.73 10.53 -2.02
C GLY A 350 -5.11 11.60 -3.05
N GLU A 351 -4.26 12.62 -3.26
CA GLU A 351 -4.38 13.47 -4.45
C GLU A 351 -4.16 12.61 -5.72
N PRO A 352 -4.82 12.91 -6.86
CA PRO A 352 -4.64 12.12 -8.08
C PRO A 352 -3.19 12.00 -8.52
N ASP A 353 -2.77 10.79 -8.87
CA ASP A 353 -1.49 10.54 -9.53
C ASP A 353 -1.50 11.14 -10.95
N ALA A 354 -0.47 11.93 -11.27
CA ALA A 354 -0.36 12.73 -12.51
C ALA A 354 0.60 12.12 -13.56
#